data_AF-A0A1S2QYE1-F1
#
_entry.id   AF-A0A1S2QYE1-F1
#
_cell.length_a   1.000
_cell.length_b   1.000
_cell.length_c   1.000
_cell.angle_alpha   90.00
_cell.angle_beta   90.00
_cell.angle_gamma   90.00
#
_symmetry.space_group_name_H-M   'P 1'
#
loop_
_entity.id
_entity.type
_entity.pdbx_description
1 polymer ?
#
loop_
_entity_poly.entity_id
_entity_poly.type
_entity_poly.pdbx_seq_one_letter_code
_entity_poly.pdbx_strand_id
1 'polypeptide(L)'
;MHIRFSKVLLWIISFLIVILSLFVYAGFNGTPWEKHRQIQNMDSYLSKKYHTDFIMKKIDYNFLSETYQVYSYPKGHPELVFMVEQDADASAGYSDTFPKVFWESELSNHLKKTIKGLFPRLDDTTFTAKQIDERGEYFGPHIPTYKEIHESQLACSITIFIKSKWEKVKQAAEIEKMKRLSHFLESVHFPVLVQITYYEKERNQNDKVFFITEEGRIVDK
;
A
#
# COMPACT_ATOMS: atom_id res chain seq x y z
N MET A 1 -12.51 -6.37 65.61
CA MET A 1 -13.21 -6.91 64.41
C MET A 1 -13.15 -5.99 63.17
N HIS A 2 -12.65 -4.73 63.27
CA HIS A 2 -12.60 -3.79 62.13
C HIS A 2 -11.49 -4.06 61.09
N ILE A 3 -10.33 -4.60 61.48
CA ILE A 3 -9.15 -4.75 60.60
C ILE A 3 -9.34 -5.85 59.51
N ARG A 4 -10.20 -6.85 59.76
CA ARG A 4 -10.50 -7.89 58.75
C ARG A 4 -11.48 -7.39 57.69
N PHE A 5 -12.42 -6.55 58.07
CA PHE A 5 -13.42 -5.97 57.16
C PHE A 5 -12.77 -4.99 56.17
N SER A 6 -11.80 -4.19 56.62
CA SER A 6 -11.05 -3.27 55.75
C SER A 6 -10.18 -3.98 54.71
N LYS A 7 -9.56 -5.12 55.07
CA LYS A 7 -8.78 -5.93 54.11
C LYS A 7 -9.66 -6.53 53.01
N VAL A 8 -10.81 -7.10 53.37
CA VAL A 8 -11.76 -7.66 52.40
C VAL A 8 -12.28 -6.58 51.45
N LEU A 9 -12.61 -5.40 51.97
CA LEU A 9 -13.03 -4.26 51.15
C LEU A 9 -11.93 -3.82 50.16
N LEU A 10 -10.66 -3.76 50.60
CA LEU A 10 -9.53 -3.46 49.72
C LEU A 10 -9.36 -4.50 48.60
N TRP A 11 -9.54 -5.80 48.90
CA TRP A 11 -9.52 -6.85 47.88
C TRP A 11 -10.65 -6.68 46.86
N ILE A 12 -11.86 -6.35 47.31
CA ILE A 12 -13.01 -6.11 46.43
C ILE A 12 -12.75 -4.92 45.51
N ILE A 13 -12.25 -3.80 46.05
CA ILE A 13 -11.92 -2.60 45.26
C ILE A 13 -10.82 -2.91 44.25
N SER A 14 -9.75 -3.61 44.66
CA SER A 14 -8.67 -4.00 43.77
C SER A 14 -9.17 -4.90 42.64
N PHE A 15 -10.05 -5.85 42.93
CA PHE A 15 -10.67 -6.72 41.94
C PHE A 15 -11.55 -5.93 40.95
N LEU A 16 -12.35 -4.98 41.44
CA LEU A 16 -13.17 -4.10 40.60
C LEU A 16 -12.30 -3.22 39.68
N ILE A 17 -11.18 -2.70 40.17
CA ILE A 17 -10.23 -1.93 39.35
C ILE A 17 -9.67 -2.80 38.22
N VAL A 18 -9.25 -4.04 38.51
CA VAL A 18 -8.75 -4.97 37.49
C VAL A 18 -9.82 -5.27 36.43
N ILE A 19 -11.07 -5.53 36.85
CA ILE A 19 -12.19 -5.75 35.92
C ILE A 19 -12.40 -4.51 35.04
N LEU A 20 -12.46 -3.31 35.64
CA LEU A 20 -12.66 -2.07 34.91
C LEU A 20 -11.51 -1.83 33.92
N SER A 21 -10.26 -2.07 34.33
CA SER A 21 -9.10 -1.98 33.44
C SER A 21 -9.19 -2.93 32.26
N LEU A 22 -9.68 -4.17 32.46
CA LEU A 22 -9.90 -5.13 31.38
C LEU A 22 -11.00 -4.65 30.41
N PHE A 23 -12.10 -4.09 30.91
CA PHE A 23 -13.16 -3.52 30.07
C PHE A 23 -12.66 -2.33 29.25
N VAL A 24 -11.93 -1.41 29.88
CA VAL A 24 -11.33 -0.26 29.18
C VAL A 24 -10.35 -0.76 28.12
N TYR A 25 -9.46 -1.69 28.47
CA TYR A 25 -8.51 -2.26 27.53
C TYR A 25 -9.21 -2.90 26.33
N ALA A 26 -10.26 -3.70 26.57
CA ALA A 26 -11.05 -4.34 25.53
C ALA A 26 -11.78 -3.33 24.63
N GLY A 27 -12.30 -2.23 25.19
CA GLY A 27 -12.94 -1.17 24.40
C GLY A 27 -11.98 -0.49 23.42
N PHE A 28 -10.70 -0.35 23.76
CA PHE A 28 -9.70 0.26 22.88
C PHE A 28 -8.97 -0.73 21.97
N ASN A 29 -8.92 -2.02 22.31
CA ASN A 29 -8.11 -3.01 21.61
C ASN A 29 -8.93 -4.12 20.94
N GLY A 30 -10.24 -4.15 21.15
CA GLY A 30 -11.07 -5.31 20.85
C GLY A 30 -10.79 -6.48 21.81
N THR A 31 -11.59 -7.54 21.71
CA THR A 31 -11.40 -8.72 22.55
C THR A 31 -10.55 -9.79 21.83
N PRO A 32 -9.76 -10.61 22.55
CA PRO A 32 -9.00 -11.69 21.93
C PRO A 32 -9.87 -12.69 21.16
N TRP A 33 -11.07 -12.99 21.67
CA TRP A 33 -12.03 -13.92 21.07
C TRP A 33 -12.58 -13.36 19.76
N GLU A 34 -12.92 -12.07 19.76
CA GLU A 34 -13.42 -11.40 18.56
C GLU A 34 -12.33 -11.33 17.49
N LYS A 35 -11.10 -10.98 17.87
CA LYS A 35 -9.95 -11.01 16.96
C LYS A 35 -9.79 -12.38 16.30
N HIS A 36 -9.85 -13.45 17.09
CA HIS A 36 -9.73 -14.80 16.56
C HIS A 36 -10.86 -15.13 15.56
N ARG A 37 -12.09 -14.76 15.88
CA ARG A 37 -13.26 -14.94 15.00
C ARG A 37 -13.11 -14.16 13.69
N GLN A 38 -12.68 -12.90 13.76
CA GLN A 38 -12.51 -12.06 12.58
C GLN A 38 -11.39 -12.56 11.67
N ILE A 39 -10.28 -13.05 12.22
CA ILE A 39 -9.23 -13.71 11.43
C ILE A 39 -9.80 -14.88 10.63
N GLN A 40 -10.59 -15.76 11.26
CA GLN A 40 -11.20 -16.92 10.57
C GLN A 40 -12.19 -16.49 9.49
N ASN A 41 -13.01 -15.47 9.77
CA ASN A 41 -13.98 -14.96 8.80
C ASN A 41 -13.29 -14.32 7.58
N MET A 42 -12.27 -13.50 7.81
CA MET A 42 -11.50 -12.85 6.74
C MET A 42 -10.71 -13.89 5.92
N ASP A 43 -10.18 -14.93 6.57
CA ASP A 43 -9.54 -16.06 5.88
C ASP A 43 -10.52 -16.81 4.97
N SER A 44 -11.72 -17.11 5.50
CA SER A 44 -12.78 -17.71 4.69
C SER A 44 -13.23 -16.78 3.55
N TYR A 45 -13.29 -15.47 3.76
CA TYR A 45 -13.64 -14.50 2.73
C TYR A 45 -12.63 -14.54 1.59
N LEU A 46 -11.34 -14.41 1.88
CA LEU A 46 -10.28 -14.45 0.88
C LEU A 46 -10.23 -15.79 0.14
N SER A 47 -10.35 -16.91 0.87
CA SER A 47 -10.33 -18.25 0.28
C SER A 47 -11.48 -18.45 -0.70
N LYS A 48 -12.69 -17.96 -0.37
CA LYS A 48 -13.85 -18.00 -1.28
C LYS A 48 -13.69 -17.05 -2.45
N LYS A 49 -13.15 -15.85 -2.22
CA LYS A 49 -13.00 -14.83 -3.25
C LYS A 49 -11.94 -15.21 -4.28
N TYR A 50 -10.77 -15.67 -3.84
CA TYR A 50 -9.61 -15.87 -4.71
C TYR A 50 -9.18 -17.33 -4.88
N HIS A 51 -9.84 -18.30 -4.23
CA HIS A 51 -9.47 -19.73 -4.33
C HIS A 51 -7.95 -19.99 -4.12
N THR A 52 -7.33 -19.20 -3.24
CA THR A 52 -5.88 -19.16 -2.99
C THR A 52 -5.64 -19.15 -1.49
N ASP A 53 -4.56 -19.80 -1.04
CA ASP A 53 -4.15 -19.79 0.36
C ASP A 53 -3.47 -18.45 0.72
N PHE A 54 -3.91 -17.83 1.83
CA PHE A 54 -3.31 -16.62 2.38
C PHE A 54 -2.77 -16.84 3.79
N ILE A 55 -1.80 -16.02 4.20
CA ILE A 55 -1.22 -16.04 5.53
C ILE A 55 -1.57 -14.76 6.28
N MET A 56 -2.36 -14.91 7.34
CA MET A 56 -2.76 -13.81 8.23
C MET A 56 -1.60 -13.43 9.16
N LYS A 57 -1.16 -12.17 9.09
CA LYS A 57 0.02 -11.68 9.81
C LYS A 57 -0.32 -10.96 11.11
N LYS A 58 -1.20 -9.97 11.04
CA LYS A 58 -1.52 -9.09 12.17
C LYS A 58 -2.97 -8.63 12.04
N ILE A 59 -3.68 -8.64 13.17
CA ILE A 59 -5.01 -8.04 13.29
C ILE A 59 -4.92 -6.75 14.11
N ASP A 60 -5.55 -5.71 13.60
CA ASP A 60 -5.73 -4.44 14.28
C ASP A 60 -7.24 -4.19 14.51
N TYR A 61 -7.53 -3.43 15.56
CA TYR A 61 -8.88 -3.01 15.91
C TYR A 61 -8.93 -1.49 15.90
N ASN A 62 -9.90 -0.94 15.18
CA ASN A 62 -10.16 0.49 15.16
C ASN A 62 -11.30 0.79 16.14
N PHE A 63 -10.98 1.45 17.25
CA PHE A 63 -11.97 1.78 18.28
C PHE A 63 -13.00 2.82 17.84
N LEU A 64 -12.69 3.66 16.84
CA LEU A 64 -13.61 4.70 16.36
C LEU A 64 -14.71 4.14 15.50
N SER A 65 -14.39 3.16 14.65
CA SER A 65 -15.34 2.47 13.77
C SER A 65 -15.82 1.14 14.36
N GLU A 66 -15.25 0.70 15.47
CA GLU A 66 -15.46 -0.63 16.07
C GLU A 66 -15.21 -1.80 15.10
N THR A 67 -14.33 -1.59 14.12
CA THR A 67 -14.02 -2.57 13.07
C THR A 67 -12.64 -3.20 13.24
N TYR A 68 -12.50 -4.40 12.68
CA TYR A 68 -11.26 -5.13 12.60
C TYR A 68 -10.68 -5.07 11.19
N GLN A 69 -9.35 -5.09 11.11
CA GLN A 69 -8.60 -5.22 9.86
C GLN A 69 -7.45 -6.21 10.06
N VAL A 70 -7.15 -7.00 9.03
CA VAL A 70 -6.07 -7.99 9.03
C VAL A 70 -5.12 -7.71 7.87
N TYR A 71 -3.83 -7.72 8.16
CA TYR A 71 -2.80 -7.74 7.14
C TYR A 71 -2.51 -9.18 6.73
N SER A 72 -2.55 -9.44 5.43
CA SER A 72 -2.41 -10.76 4.84
C SER A 72 -1.49 -10.74 3.62
N TYR A 73 -1.02 -11.90 3.18
CA TYR A 73 -0.26 -12.08 1.95
C TYR A 73 -0.49 -13.48 1.37
N PRO A 74 -0.42 -13.67 0.04
CA PRO A 74 -0.59 -14.99 -0.55
C PRO A 74 0.59 -15.90 -0.21
N LYS A 75 0.31 -17.19 -0.02
CA LYS A 75 1.34 -18.18 0.28
C LYS A 75 2.39 -18.23 -0.85
N GLY A 76 3.66 -18.07 -0.49
CA GLY A 76 4.77 -18.01 -1.44
C GLY A 76 5.16 -16.59 -1.88
N HIS A 77 4.37 -15.58 -1.53
CA HIS A 77 4.56 -14.17 -1.92
C HIS A 77 4.51 -13.21 -0.71
N PRO A 78 5.43 -13.33 0.26
CA PRO A 78 5.45 -12.51 1.47
C PRO A 78 5.66 -11.00 1.22
N GLU A 79 6.09 -10.62 0.03
CA GLU A 79 6.22 -9.24 -0.44
C GLU A 79 4.88 -8.57 -0.74
N LEU A 80 3.84 -9.33 -1.06
CA LEU A 80 2.50 -8.82 -1.43
C LEU A 80 1.61 -8.66 -0.19
N VAL A 81 2.03 -7.84 0.77
CA VAL A 81 1.23 -7.57 1.98
C VAL A 81 0.08 -6.62 1.64
N PHE A 82 -1.15 -7.09 1.83
CA PHE A 82 -2.38 -6.32 1.64
C PHE A 82 -3.24 -6.34 2.90
N MET A 83 -4.30 -5.52 2.88
CA MET A 83 -5.24 -5.38 4.00
C MET A 83 -6.58 -5.99 3.63
N VAL A 84 -7.21 -6.64 4.60
CA VAL A 84 -8.62 -7.03 4.59
C VAL A 84 -9.28 -6.32 5.75
N GLU A 85 -10.42 -5.68 5.54
CA GLU A 85 -11.14 -4.95 6.58
C GLU A 85 -12.60 -5.35 6.62
N GLN A 86 -13.20 -5.21 7.79
CA GLN A 86 -14.65 -5.24 7.90
C GLN A 86 -15.23 -4.03 7.20
N ASP A 87 -16.18 -4.28 6.33
CA ASP A 87 -16.80 -3.26 5.49
C ASP A 87 -18.30 -3.56 5.42
N ALA A 88 -19.09 -2.73 6.09
CA ALA A 88 -20.53 -2.89 6.16
C ALA A 88 -21.22 -2.59 4.83
N ASP A 89 -20.57 -1.83 3.95
CA ASP A 89 -21.09 -1.50 2.63
C ASP A 89 -20.77 -2.61 1.61
N ALA A 90 -19.75 -3.43 1.88
CA ALA A 90 -19.41 -4.57 1.06
C ALA A 90 -20.45 -5.71 1.21
N SER A 91 -20.87 -6.30 0.09
CA SER A 91 -21.87 -7.38 0.06
C SER A 91 -21.50 -8.61 0.89
N ALA A 92 -20.19 -8.87 1.06
CA ALA A 92 -19.66 -9.97 1.86
C ALA A 92 -19.38 -9.59 3.33
N GLY A 93 -19.59 -8.33 3.73
CA GLY A 93 -19.21 -7.77 5.03
C GLY A 93 -17.71 -7.47 5.18
N TYR A 94 -16.93 -7.67 4.10
CA TYR A 94 -15.49 -7.45 4.07
C TYR A 94 -15.07 -6.92 2.70
N SER A 95 -14.04 -6.07 2.70
CA SER A 95 -13.31 -5.63 1.52
C SER A 95 -11.82 -5.86 1.71
N ASP A 96 -11.08 -5.88 0.60
CA ASP A 96 -9.63 -6.11 0.61
C ASP A 96 -8.91 -5.29 -0.46
N THR A 97 -7.61 -5.12 -0.27
CA THR A 97 -6.73 -4.39 -1.19
C THR A 97 -5.82 -5.31 -2.00
N PHE A 98 -6.09 -6.62 -2.09
CA PHE A 98 -5.19 -7.57 -2.74
C PHE A 98 -4.95 -7.27 -4.23
N PRO A 99 -5.98 -7.05 -5.08
CA PRO A 99 -5.77 -6.79 -6.50
C PRO A 99 -4.92 -5.54 -6.72
N LYS A 100 -5.18 -4.49 -5.93
CA LYS A 100 -4.39 -3.25 -5.92
C LYS A 100 -2.90 -3.53 -5.64
N VAL A 101 -2.60 -4.24 -4.55
CA VAL A 101 -1.20 -4.56 -4.17
C VAL A 101 -0.53 -5.44 -5.24
N PHE A 102 -1.28 -6.36 -5.84
CA PHE A 102 -0.79 -7.19 -6.93
C PHE A 102 -0.39 -6.34 -8.14
N TRP A 103 -1.27 -5.47 -8.64
CA TRP A 103 -0.97 -4.59 -9.77
C TRP A 103 0.13 -3.59 -9.48
N GLU A 104 0.17 -3.00 -8.28
CA GLU A 104 1.25 -2.10 -7.87
C GLU A 104 2.61 -2.81 -7.92
N SER A 105 2.67 -4.07 -7.48
CA SER A 105 3.88 -4.88 -7.54
C SER A 105 4.29 -5.19 -8.98
N GLU A 106 3.36 -5.64 -9.82
CA GLU A 106 3.63 -5.92 -11.24
C GLU A 106 4.14 -4.68 -11.98
N LEU A 107 3.42 -3.56 -11.84
CA LEU A 107 3.76 -2.30 -12.46
C LEU A 107 5.11 -1.78 -11.98
N SER A 108 5.34 -1.79 -10.66
CA SER A 108 6.61 -1.37 -10.06
C SER A 108 7.78 -2.20 -10.59
N ASN A 109 7.64 -3.52 -10.65
CA ASN A 109 8.68 -4.41 -11.18
C ASN A 109 8.99 -4.13 -12.66
N HIS A 110 7.95 -3.91 -13.47
CA HIS A 110 8.13 -3.61 -14.89
C HIS A 110 8.78 -2.24 -15.10
N LEU A 111 8.29 -1.20 -14.42
CA LEU A 111 8.84 0.16 -14.49
C LEU A 111 10.28 0.21 -14.00
N LYS A 112 10.59 -0.45 -12.87
CA LYS A 112 11.93 -0.49 -12.29
C LYS A 112 12.94 -1.08 -13.28
N LYS A 113 12.57 -2.12 -14.03
CA LYS A 113 13.44 -2.72 -15.05
C LYS A 113 13.72 -1.73 -16.20
N THR A 114 12.69 -1.07 -16.71
CA THR A 114 12.82 -0.08 -17.79
C THR A 114 13.63 1.13 -17.34
N ILE A 115 13.32 1.69 -16.16
CA ILE A 115 14.01 2.86 -15.60
C ILE A 115 15.47 2.55 -15.33
N LYS A 116 15.82 1.39 -14.74
CA LYS A 116 17.23 1.00 -14.57
C LYS A 116 17.96 0.83 -15.90
N GLY A 117 17.29 0.36 -16.95
CA GLY A 117 17.86 0.28 -18.29
C GLY A 117 18.22 1.65 -18.87
N LEU A 118 17.37 2.66 -18.66
CA LEU A 118 17.57 4.02 -19.15
C LEU A 118 18.50 4.85 -18.25
N PHE A 119 18.44 4.62 -16.94
CA PHE A 119 19.15 5.37 -15.90
C PHE A 119 19.89 4.42 -14.95
N PRO A 120 20.99 3.78 -15.41
CA PRO A 120 21.66 2.69 -14.68
C PRO A 120 22.36 3.12 -13.38
N ARG A 121 22.48 4.43 -13.12
CA ARG A 121 23.11 4.99 -11.92
C ARG A 121 22.12 5.31 -10.79
N LEU A 122 20.82 5.06 -10.99
CA LEU A 122 19.80 5.24 -9.95
C LEU A 122 19.91 4.13 -8.90
N ASP A 123 19.70 4.49 -7.63
CA ASP A 123 19.62 3.54 -6.54
C ASP A 123 18.18 3.00 -6.37
N ASP A 124 18.02 1.94 -5.59
CA ASP A 124 16.71 1.33 -5.36
C ASP A 124 15.76 2.19 -4.51
N THR A 125 16.25 3.28 -3.91
CA THR A 125 15.46 4.24 -3.12
C THR A 125 14.94 5.42 -3.95
N THR A 126 15.32 5.49 -5.23
CA THR A 126 15.04 6.65 -6.08
C THR A 126 13.73 6.56 -6.87
N PHE A 127 12.92 5.53 -6.61
CA PHE A 127 11.66 5.28 -7.30
C PHE A 127 10.56 4.95 -6.28
N THR A 128 9.48 5.72 -6.31
CA THR A 128 8.24 5.37 -5.61
C THR A 128 7.10 5.55 -6.61
N ALA A 129 6.51 4.44 -7.06
CA ALA A 129 5.21 4.47 -7.71
C ALA A 129 4.19 4.83 -6.62
N LYS A 130 3.55 5.98 -6.73
CA LYS A 130 2.41 6.30 -5.85
C LYS A 130 1.18 5.48 -6.26
N GLN A 131 0.32 5.27 -5.27
CA GLN A 131 -0.74 4.27 -5.22
C GLN A 131 -1.71 4.29 -6.40
N ILE A 132 -2.21 3.11 -6.76
CA ILE A 132 -3.40 2.93 -7.60
C ILE A 132 -4.63 3.40 -6.81
N ASP A 133 -5.38 4.38 -7.33
CA ASP A 133 -6.53 4.98 -6.62
C ASP A 133 -7.79 4.09 -6.62
N GLU A 134 -7.92 3.13 -7.54
CA GLU A 134 -9.18 2.38 -7.72
C GLU A 134 -9.27 0.99 -7.05
N ARG A 135 -10.50 0.72 -6.59
CA ARG A 135 -10.97 -0.51 -5.95
C ARG A 135 -11.74 -1.35 -6.97
N GLY A 136 -11.04 -2.07 -7.84
CA GLY A 136 -11.69 -3.12 -8.61
C GLY A 136 -12.00 -4.31 -7.71
N GLU A 137 -13.27 -4.70 -7.57
CA GLU A 137 -13.64 -5.96 -6.94
C GLU A 137 -13.45 -7.12 -7.93
N TYR A 138 -12.33 -7.82 -7.83
CA TYR A 138 -12.05 -9.00 -8.64
C TYR A 138 -12.33 -10.29 -7.87
N PHE A 139 -12.94 -11.25 -8.54
CA PHE A 139 -13.29 -12.56 -8.00
C PHE A 139 -12.69 -13.67 -8.86
N GLY A 140 -12.24 -14.74 -8.22
CA GLY A 140 -11.70 -15.94 -8.86
C GLY A 140 -10.19 -16.13 -8.62
N PRO A 141 -9.66 -17.31 -9.00
CA PRO A 141 -8.23 -17.66 -8.85
C PRO A 141 -7.31 -16.82 -9.73
N HIS A 142 -7.86 -16.11 -10.70
CA HIS A 142 -7.10 -15.35 -11.66
C HIS A 142 -7.44 -13.86 -11.53
N ILE A 143 -6.55 -13.13 -10.87
CA ILE A 143 -6.59 -11.66 -10.89
C ILE A 143 -5.96 -11.24 -12.21
N PRO A 144 -6.65 -10.44 -13.05
CA PRO A 144 -6.08 -9.96 -14.30
C PRO A 144 -4.85 -9.11 -13.99
N THR A 145 -3.87 -9.14 -14.89
CA THR A 145 -2.69 -8.28 -14.80
C THR A 145 -3.09 -6.83 -15.00
N TYR A 146 -2.25 -5.90 -14.56
CA TYR A 146 -2.50 -4.47 -14.74
C TYR A 146 -2.63 -4.04 -16.23
N LYS A 147 -2.22 -4.89 -17.19
CA LYS A 147 -2.35 -4.64 -18.64
C LYS A 147 -3.71 -5.05 -19.21
N GLU A 148 -4.39 -5.95 -18.53
CA GLU A 148 -5.69 -6.51 -18.96
C GLU A 148 -6.87 -5.68 -18.45
N ILE A 149 -6.61 -4.76 -17.51
CA ILE A 149 -7.61 -3.82 -16.99
C ILE A 149 -7.66 -2.56 -17.87
N HIS A 150 -8.85 -2.21 -18.34
CA HIS A 150 -9.10 -1.06 -19.24
C HIS A 150 -9.55 0.20 -18.48
N GLU A 151 -9.09 0.41 -17.24
CA GLU A 151 -9.57 1.51 -16.40
C GLU A 151 -8.65 2.73 -16.37
N SER A 152 -9.29 3.87 -16.61
CA SER A 152 -8.75 5.21 -16.79
C SER A 152 -8.62 6.01 -15.48
N GLN A 153 -8.47 5.36 -14.31
CA GLN A 153 -8.39 6.06 -13.02
C GLN A 153 -7.18 5.66 -12.16
N LEU A 154 -6.20 4.98 -12.74
CA LEU A 154 -4.98 4.60 -12.06
C LEU A 154 -3.96 5.76 -12.08
N ALA A 155 -4.18 6.80 -11.28
CA ALA A 155 -3.25 7.94 -11.22
C ALA A 155 -1.97 7.59 -10.44
N CYS A 156 -0.97 7.03 -11.13
CA CYS A 156 0.36 6.85 -10.52
C CYS A 156 1.23 8.06 -10.81
N SER A 157 1.95 8.55 -9.79
CA SER A 157 3.10 9.42 -10.02
C SER A 157 4.39 8.69 -9.67
N ILE A 158 5.35 8.79 -10.57
CA ILE A 158 6.71 8.29 -10.39
C ILE A 158 7.61 9.50 -10.21
N THR A 159 8.43 9.50 -9.17
CA THR A 159 9.51 10.47 -9.06
C THR A 159 10.85 9.78 -9.24
N ILE A 160 11.69 10.32 -10.13
CA ILE A 160 13.06 9.91 -10.42
C ILE A 160 14.00 11.03 -10.00
N PHE A 161 14.93 10.77 -9.09
CA PHE A 161 15.95 11.74 -8.69
C PHE A 161 17.32 11.41 -9.29
N ILE A 162 17.92 12.35 -10.02
CA ILE A 162 19.24 12.18 -10.62
C ILE A 162 20.21 13.11 -9.89
N LYS A 163 21.17 12.53 -9.17
CA LYS A 163 22.22 13.28 -8.46
C LYS A 163 23.30 13.78 -9.42
N SER A 164 22.92 14.69 -10.31
CA SER A 164 23.79 15.40 -11.24
C SER A 164 23.15 16.72 -11.60
N LYS A 165 23.96 17.76 -11.77
CA LYS A 165 23.51 19.08 -12.23
C LYS A 165 23.18 19.03 -13.73
N TRP A 166 22.03 19.58 -14.14
CA TRP A 166 21.52 19.51 -15.52
C TRP A 166 22.50 20.08 -16.57
N GLU A 167 23.26 21.12 -16.21
CA GLU A 167 24.25 21.74 -17.11
C GLU A 167 25.50 20.86 -17.28
N LYS A 168 25.71 19.86 -16.41
CA LYS A 168 26.88 18.97 -16.44
C LYS A 168 26.61 17.64 -17.15
N VAL A 169 25.37 17.34 -17.49
CA VAL A 169 25.00 16.11 -18.21
C VAL A 169 24.90 16.36 -19.72
N LYS A 170 24.99 15.30 -20.52
CA LYS A 170 24.73 15.38 -21.96
C LYS A 170 23.22 15.51 -22.19
N GLN A 171 22.72 16.75 -22.17
CA GLN A 171 21.28 17.06 -22.21
C GLN A 171 20.53 16.33 -23.32
N ALA A 172 21.07 16.30 -24.55
CA ALA A 172 20.45 15.58 -25.67
C ALA A 172 20.27 14.07 -25.39
N ALA A 173 21.23 13.45 -24.71
CA ALA A 173 21.14 12.04 -24.33
C ALA A 173 20.12 11.81 -23.20
N GLU A 174 19.98 12.76 -22.27
CA GLU A 174 18.96 12.69 -21.22
C GLU A 174 17.55 12.87 -21.79
N ILE A 175 17.34 13.82 -22.70
CA ILE A 175 16.05 13.99 -23.40
C ILE A 175 15.69 12.72 -24.18
N GLU A 176 16.65 12.07 -24.84
CA GLU A 176 16.42 10.80 -25.54
C GLU A 176 15.99 9.68 -24.59
N LYS A 177 16.57 9.59 -23.38
CA LYS A 177 16.10 8.65 -22.36
C LYS A 177 14.67 8.95 -21.92
N MET A 178 14.33 10.23 -21.75
CA MET A 178 12.98 10.65 -21.38
C MET A 178 11.96 10.30 -22.47
N LYS A 179 12.32 10.47 -23.75
CA LYS A 179 11.48 10.07 -24.89
C LYS A 179 11.24 8.56 -24.92
N ARG A 180 12.29 7.76 -24.68
CA ARG A 180 12.15 6.30 -24.59
C ARG A 180 11.28 5.88 -23.41
N LEU A 181 11.41 6.56 -22.27
CA LEU A 181 10.54 6.33 -21.12
C LEU A 181 9.09 6.70 -21.43
N SER A 182 8.85 7.87 -22.04
CA SER A 182 7.54 8.31 -22.50
C SER A 182 6.89 7.29 -23.43
N HIS A 183 7.59 6.85 -24.48
CA HIS A 183 7.06 5.86 -25.41
C HIS A 183 6.73 4.51 -24.75
N PHE A 184 7.55 4.11 -23.77
CA PHE A 184 7.26 2.94 -22.96
C PHE A 184 5.98 3.12 -22.14
N LEU A 185 5.79 4.27 -21.49
CA LEU A 185 4.60 4.58 -20.70
C LEU A 185 3.33 4.57 -21.56
N GLU A 186 3.39 5.14 -22.78
CA GLU A 186 2.32 5.06 -23.77
C GLU A 186 1.98 3.59 -24.10
N SER A 187 3.00 2.74 -24.28
CA SER A 187 2.82 1.33 -24.65
C SER A 187 2.18 0.46 -23.56
N VAL A 188 2.27 0.87 -22.30
CA VAL A 188 1.65 0.14 -21.18
C VAL A 188 0.26 0.65 -20.84
N HIS A 189 -0.26 1.64 -21.60
CA HIS A 189 -1.61 2.21 -21.45
C HIS A 189 -1.98 2.61 -20.02
N PHE A 190 -1.00 3.04 -19.23
CA PHE A 190 -1.19 3.38 -17.83
C PHE A 190 -0.98 4.89 -17.64
N PRO A 191 -1.94 5.64 -17.07
CA PRO A 191 -1.79 7.08 -16.84
C PRO A 191 -0.77 7.33 -15.72
N VAL A 192 0.49 7.49 -16.10
CA VAL A 192 1.60 7.77 -15.19
C VAL A 192 2.13 9.18 -15.43
N LEU A 193 2.10 10.01 -14.39
CA LEU A 193 2.90 11.24 -14.36
C LEU A 193 4.32 10.91 -13.86
N VAL A 194 5.35 11.14 -14.68
CA VAL A 194 6.75 10.96 -14.24
C VAL A 194 7.39 12.31 -13.99
N GLN A 195 7.83 12.55 -12.75
CA GLN A 195 8.70 13.66 -12.41
C GLN A 195 10.16 13.22 -12.42
N ILE A 196 11.02 13.90 -13.17
CA ILE A 196 12.46 13.66 -13.21
C ILE A 196 13.17 14.92 -12.69
N THR A 197 13.87 14.80 -11.58
CA THR A 197 14.53 15.93 -10.90
C THR A 197 16.04 15.76 -10.88
N TYR A 198 16.77 16.72 -11.42
CA TYR A 198 18.23 16.79 -11.41
C TYR A 198 18.70 17.70 -10.28
N TYR A 199 19.53 17.16 -9.38
CA TYR A 199 20.04 17.87 -8.20
C TYR A 199 21.52 17.57 -7.95
N GLU A 200 22.25 18.46 -7.26
CA GLU A 200 23.70 18.32 -7.05
C GLU A 200 24.07 17.82 -5.64
N LYS A 201 23.66 18.54 -4.60
CA LYS A 201 23.97 18.22 -3.20
C LYS A 201 22.71 17.89 -2.41
N GLU A 202 21.83 18.86 -2.31
CA GLU A 202 20.54 18.78 -1.62
C GLU A 202 19.43 19.24 -2.56
N ARG A 203 18.27 18.58 -2.45
CA ARG A 203 17.10 18.91 -3.27
C ARG A 203 16.53 20.25 -2.85
N ASN A 204 16.21 21.10 -3.81
CA ASN A 204 15.66 22.43 -3.55
C ASN A 204 14.73 22.87 -4.69
N GLN A 205 14.06 24.02 -4.54
CA GLN A 205 13.07 24.51 -5.51
C GLN A 205 13.67 24.93 -6.86
N ASN A 206 14.99 25.11 -6.95
CA ASN A 206 15.70 25.50 -8.18
C ASN A 206 16.28 24.30 -8.95
N ASP A 207 16.02 23.07 -8.48
CA ASP A 207 16.43 21.88 -9.20
C ASP A 207 15.73 21.82 -10.56
N LYS A 208 16.42 21.30 -11.58
CA LYS A 208 15.83 21.15 -12.91
C LYS A 208 14.81 20.01 -12.89
N VAL A 209 13.56 20.29 -13.25
CA VAL A 209 12.48 19.30 -13.22
C VAL A 209 11.88 19.11 -14.60
N PHE A 210 11.71 17.85 -14.99
CA PHE A 210 10.93 17.46 -16.16
C PHE A 210 9.73 16.64 -15.71
N PHE A 211 8.61 16.84 -16.39
CA PHE A 211 7.42 16.01 -16.25
C PHE A 211 7.20 15.25 -17.56
N ILE A 212 6.94 13.95 -17.47
CA ILE A 212 6.34 13.17 -18.55
C ILE A 212 4.87 13.02 -18.19
N THR A 213 3.97 13.65 -18.95
CA THR A 213 2.53 13.57 -18.72
C THR A 213 2.00 12.19 -19.09
N GLU A 214 0.75 11.92 -18.70
CA GLU A 214 0.05 10.68 -19.01
C GLU A 214 -0.06 10.43 -20.52
N GLU A 215 -0.09 11.49 -21.33
CA GLU A 215 -0.09 11.41 -22.80
C GLU A 215 1.33 11.43 -23.39
N GLY A 216 2.34 11.10 -22.59
CA GLY A 216 3.73 11.00 -23.04
C GLY A 216 4.43 12.33 -23.32
N ARG A 217 3.80 13.49 -23.05
CA ARG A 217 4.39 14.80 -23.33
C ARG A 217 5.46 15.13 -22.29
N ILE A 218 6.63 15.58 -22.76
CA ILE A 218 7.70 16.04 -21.89
C ILE A 218 7.55 17.55 -21.67
N VAL A 219 7.33 17.96 -20.42
CA VAL A 219 7.19 19.35 -19.98
C VAL A 219 8.37 19.71 -19.09
N ASP A 220 8.97 20.87 -19.35
CA ASP A 220 10.08 21.41 -18.58
C ASP A 220 9.56 22.44 -17.56
N LYS A 221 10.05 22.38 -16.31
CA LYS A 221 9.73 23.33 -15.24
C LYS A 221 11.00 23.90 -14.60
#